data_AF-A0A2V8FUY7-F1
#
_entry.id   AF-A0A2V8FUY7-F1
#
_cell.length_a   1.000
_cell.length_b   1.000
_cell.length_c   1.000
_cell.angle_alpha   90.00
_cell.angle_beta   90.00
_cell.angle_gamma   90.00
#
_symmetry.space_group_name_H-M   'P 1'
#
loop_
_entity.id
_entity.type
_entity.pdbx_description
1 polymer ?
#
loop_
_entity_poly.entity_id
_entity_poly.type
_entity_poly.pdbx_seq_one_letter_code
_entity_poly.pdbx_strand_id
1 'polypeptide(L)'
;PGGSVGYVGVPHGVTLDGADLFFRHVRLLGGPAPVRRYLPQLIDLVFAGKINPGKVFDLVLPLDQVAEGYRAMDERRAIKTLLRPSGN
;
A
#
# COMPACT_ATOMS: atom_id res chain seq x y z
N PRO A 1 2.96 27.93 4.14
CA PRO A 1 1.48 27.74 4.22
C PRO A 1 0.92 27.34 2.84
N GLY A 2 -0.08 26.45 2.77
CA GLY A 2 -0.75 26.11 1.49
C GLY A 2 -0.48 24.71 0.89
N GLY A 3 0.01 23.74 1.66
CA GLY A 3 0.31 22.37 1.17
C GLY A 3 -0.88 21.41 1.14
N SER A 4 -0.65 20.17 0.68
CA SER A 4 -1.63 19.08 0.73
C SER A 4 -1.07 17.84 1.41
N VAL A 5 -1.90 17.14 2.17
CA VAL A 5 -1.62 15.83 2.77
C VAL A 5 -2.59 14.81 2.19
N GLY A 6 -2.02 13.79 1.56
CA GLY A 6 -2.75 12.59 1.14
C GLY A 6 -2.65 11.51 2.21
N TYR A 7 -3.76 10.88 2.59
CA TYR A 7 -3.75 9.72 3.48
C TYR A 7 -4.39 8.51 2.81
N VAL A 8 -3.72 7.35 2.93
CA VAL A 8 -4.10 6.10 2.24
C VAL A 8 -4.44 4.96 3.21
N GLY A 9 -4.22 5.15 4.51
CA GLY A 9 -4.63 4.22 5.56
C GLY A 9 -6.11 4.38 5.90
N VAL A 10 -6.78 3.26 6.20
CA VAL A 10 -8.14 3.29 6.77
C VAL A 10 -8.07 3.93 8.15
N PRO A 11 -8.85 4.98 8.45
CA PRO A 11 -8.79 5.65 9.75
C PRO A 11 -9.12 4.70 10.90
N HIS A 12 -8.24 4.60 11.89
CA HIS A 12 -8.45 3.80 13.10
C HIS A 12 -7.91 4.54 14.33
N GLY A 13 -8.81 5.08 15.17
CA GLY A 13 -8.42 5.81 16.39
C GLY A 13 -7.67 7.12 16.14
N VAL A 14 -7.88 7.76 14.98
CA VAL A 14 -7.17 8.99 14.59
C VAL A 14 -8.04 10.23 14.86
N THR A 15 -7.43 11.26 15.46
CA THR A 15 -8.00 12.62 15.59
C THR A 15 -7.14 13.64 14.86
N LEU A 16 -7.76 14.62 14.21
CA LEU A 16 -7.08 15.70 13.50
C LEU A 16 -7.47 17.05 14.12
N ASP A 17 -6.49 17.93 14.35
CA ASP A 17 -6.74 19.30 14.79
C ASP A 17 -7.15 20.19 13.61
N GLY A 18 -8.45 20.46 13.51
CA GLY A 18 -9.00 21.28 12.43
C GLY A 18 -8.54 22.75 12.45
N ALA A 19 -8.24 23.31 13.62
CA ALA A 19 -7.86 24.71 13.75
C ALA A 19 -6.43 24.93 13.21
N ASP A 20 -5.48 24.08 13.61
CA ASP A 20 -4.11 24.13 13.08
C ASP A 20 -4.09 23.93 11.55
N LEU A 21 -4.87 22.98 11.03
CA LEU A 21 -4.99 22.74 9.58
C LEU A 21 -5.54 23.96 8.83
N PHE A 22 -6.55 24.63 9.40
CA PHE A 22 -7.16 25.83 8.81
C PHE A 22 -6.16 26.98 8.72
N PHE A 23 -5.48 27.32 9.82
CA PHE A 23 -4.53 28.43 9.84
C PHE A 23 -3.25 28.15 9.04
N ARG A 24 -2.90 26.88 8.82
CA ARG A 24 -1.80 26.49 7.91
C ARG A 24 -2.20 26.42 6.43
N HIS A 25 -3.49 26.56 6.13
CA HIS A 25 -4.07 26.38 4.80
C HIS A 25 -3.75 25.01 4.19
N VAL A 26 -3.87 23.93 4.97
CA VAL A 26 -3.58 22.56 4.51
C VAL A 26 -4.81 21.90 3.92
N ARG A 27 -4.66 21.30 2.72
CA ARG A 27 -5.69 20.44 2.11
C ARG A 27 -5.50 18.99 2.55
N LEU A 28 -6.56 18.34 3.00
CA LEU A 28 -6.57 16.91 3.30
C LEU A 28 -7.36 16.14 2.24
N LEU A 29 -6.78 15.07 1.71
CA LEU A 29 -7.47 14.16 0.80
C LEU A 29 -7.14 12.71 1.15
N GLY A 30 -8.17 11.88 1.25
CA GLY A 30 -8.01 10.44 1.37
C GLY A 30 -9.22 9.71 0.81
N GLY A 31 -9.18 8.39 0.95
CA GLY A 31 -10.21 7.51 0.44
C GLY A 31 -9.63 6.23 -0.18
N PRO A 32 -10.49 5.32 -0.64
CA PRO A 32 -10.06 4.10 -1.31
C PRO A 32 -9.23 4.40 -2.56
N ALA A 33 -8.25 3.54 -2.84
CA ALA A 33 -7.45 3.67 -4.04
C ALA A 33 -8.33 3.58 -5.31
N PRO A 34 -8.32 4.56 -6.22
CA PRO A 34 -9.11 4.52 -7.45
C PRO A 34 -8.38 3.66 -8.51
N VAL A 35 -8.27 2.35 -8.24
CA VAL A 35 -7.44 1.40 -9.00
C VAL A 35 -7.69 1.49 -10.51
N ARG A 36 -8.96 1.49 -10.95
CA ARG A 36 -9.33 1.53 -12.37
C ARG A 36 -8.77 2.75 -13.12
N ARG A 37 -8.60 3.88 -12.43
CA ARG A 37 -8.05 5.12 -13.02
C ARG A 37 -6.56 4.98 -13.35
N TYR A 38 -5.80 4.32 -12.48
CA TYR A 38 -4.33 4.27 -12.58
C TYR A 38 -3.80 2.96 -13.17
N LEU A 39 -4.57 1.87 -13.08
CA LEU A 39 -4.12 0.54 -13.46
C LEU A 39 -3.56 0.44 -14.89
N PRO A 40 -4.21 1.00 -15.95
CA PRO A 40 -3.69 0.87 -17.31
C PRO A 40 -2.27 1.43 -17.45
N GLN A 41 -2.05 2.66 -16.99
CA GLN A 41 -0.74 3.31 -17.02
C GLN A 41 0.32 2.55 -16.21
N LEU A 42 -0.04 2.06 -15.02
CA LEU A 42 0.90 1.35 -14.16
C LEU A 42 1.31 0.00 -14.77
N ILE A 43 0.40 -0.71 -15.43
CA ILE A 43 0.72 -1.94 -16.15
C ILE A 43 1.68 -1.68 -17.30
N ASP A 44 1.45 -0.63 -18.08
CA ASP A 44 2.35 -0.25 -19.18
C ASP A 44 3.77 0.05 -18.67
N LEU A 45 3.89 0.76 -17.54
CA LEU A 45 5.18 1.06 -16.92
C LEU A 45 5.90 -0.20 -16.42
N VAL A 46 5.16 -1.22 -15.95
CA VAL A 46 5.72 -2.52 -15.55
C VAL A 46 6.24 -3.27 -16.77
N PHE A 47 5.44 -3.39 -17.84
CA PHE A 47 5.86 -4.10 -19.05
C PHE A 47 7.00 -3.41 -19.78
N ALA A 48 7.06 -2.08 -19.73
CA ALA A 48 8.19 -1.30 -20.24
C ALA A 48 9.44 -1.35 -19.33
N GLY A 49 9.40 -2.08 -18.20
CA GLY A 49 10.50 -2.19 -17.25
C GLY A 49 10.85 -0.89 -16.53
N LYS A 50 9.98 0.13 -16.56
CA LYS A 50 10.21 1.44 -15.94
C LYS A 50 10.01 1.41 -14.43
N ILE A 51 9.13 0.54 -13.95
CA ILE A 51 8.94 0.26 -12.53
C ILE A 51 8.96 -1.24 -12.28
N ASN A 52 9.41 -1.64 -11.10
CA ASN A 52 9.44 -3.04 -10.68
C ASN A 52 8.73 -3.18 -9.31
N PRO A 53 7.39 -3.26 -9.28
CA PRO A 53 6.64 -3.38 -8.04
C PRO A 53 6.88 -4.72 -7.36
N GLY A 54 7.36 -5.74 -8.07
CA GLY A 54 7.66 -7.06 -7.51
C GLY A 54 8.73 -7.05 -6.40
N LYS A 55 9.56 -5.99 -6.33
CA LYS A 55 10.59 -5.85 -5.29
C LYS A 55 10.05 -5.77 -3.86
N VAL A 56 8.77 -5.47 -3.66
CA VAL A 56 8.18 -5.43 -2.33
C VAL A 56 7.97 -6.83 -1.74
N PHE A 57 7.92 -7.87 -2.59
CA PHE A 57 7.78 -9.25 -2.14
C PHE A 57 9.12 -9.78 -1.66
N ASP A 58 9.21 -10.08 -0.38
CA ASP A 58 10.43 -10.51 0.32
C ASP A 58 10.31 -11.90 0.95
N LEU A 59 9.12 -12.49 0.94
CA LEU A 59 8.87 -13.86 1.37
C LEU A 59 7.96 -14.57 0.37
N VAL A 60 8.40 -15.73 -0.14
CA VAL A 60 7.60 -16.57 -1.04
C VAL A 60 7.31 -17.89 -0.35
N LEU A 61 6.03 -18.26 -0.26
CA LEU A 61 5.57 -19.50 0.38
C LEU A 61 4.59 -20.26 -0.51
N PRO A 62 4.48 -21.59 -0.36
CA PRO A 62 3.37 -22.34 -0.94
C PRO A 62 2.03 -21.96 -0.27
N LEU A 63 0.92 -22.16 -0.97
CA LEU A 63 -0.41 -21.75 -0.51
C LEU A 63 -0.86 -22.42 0.79
N ASP A 64 -0.44 -23.66 1.04
CA ASP A 64 -0.70 -24.40 2.28
C ASP A 64 -0.05 -23.77 3.52
N GLN A 65 0.93 -22.88 3.33
CA GLN A 65 1.61 -22.11 4.38
C GLN A 65 1.08 -20.67 4.52
N VAL A 66 -0.14 -20.39 4.06
CA VAL A 66 -0.77 -19.06 4.16
C VAL A 66 -0.72 -18.48 5.58
N ALA A 67 -0.93 -19.31 6.61
CA ALA A 67 -0.90 -18.87 8.01
C ALA A 67 0.47 -18.31 8.42
N GLU A 68 1.57 -18.91 7.93
CA GLU A 68 2.91 -18.39 8.17
C GLU A 68 3.12 -17.05 7.46
N GLY A 69 2.60 -16.90 6.24
CA GLY A 69 2.65 -15.62 5.53
C GLY A 69 2.01 -14.47 6.31
N TYR A 70 0.83 -14.71 6.89
CA TYR A 70 0.18 -13.73 7.76
C TYR A 70 1.02 -13.43 9.01
N ARG A 71 1.50 -14.47 9.71
CA ARG A 71 2.31 -14.32 10.92
C ARG A 71 3.60 -13.53 10.64
N ALA A 72 4.27 -13.80 9.52
CA ALA A 72 5.49 -13.10 9.14
C ALA A 72 5.27 -11.60 8.89
N MET A 73 4.14 -11.21 8.28
CA MET A 73 3.79 -9.80 8.09
C MET A 73 3.39 -9.12 9.41
N ASP A 74 2.66 -9.81 10.29
CA ASP A 74 2.25 -9.30 11.61
C ASP A 74 3.45 -9.05 12.53
N GLU A 75 4.35 -10.04 12.64
CA GLU A 75 5.59 -9.98 13.42
C GLU A 75 6.68 -9.12 12.74
N ARG A 76 6.38 -8.50 11.59
CA ARG A 76 7.29 -7.67 10.78
C ARG A 76 8.59 -8.37 10.36
N ARG A 77 8.54 -9.69 10.17
CA ARG A 77 9.60 -10.49 9.56
C ARG A 77 9.57 -10.45 8.02
N ALA A 78 8.41 -10.10 7.45
CA ALA A 78 8.23 -9.89 6.02
C ALA A 78 7.50 -8.57 5.75
N ILE A 79 7.88 -7.88 4.68
CA ILE A 79 7.23 -6.69 4.14
C ILE A 79 5.97 -7.09 3.36
N LYS A 80 6.09 -8.07 2.45
CA LYS A 80 4.97 -8.57 1.65
C LYS A 80 5.20 -10.03 1.24
N THR A 81 4.34 -10.92 1.73
CA THR A 81 4.37 -12.33 1.31
C THR A 81 3.70 -12.53 -0.05
N LEU A 82 4.32 -13.34 -0.91
CA LEU A 82 3.75 -13.89 -2.14
C LEU A 82 3.45 -15.39 -1.95
N LEU A 83 2.21 -15.79 -2.18
CA LEU A 83 1.82 -17.21 -2.15
C LEU A 83 1.87 -17.82 -3.55
N ARG A 84 2.43 -19.02 -3.68
CA ARG A 84 2.41 -19.84 -4.90
C ARG A 84 1.35 -20.94 -4.78
N PRO A 85 0.24 -20.86 -5.55
CA PRO A 85 -0.85 -21.84 -5.50
C PRO A 85 -0.49 -23.22 -6.05
N SER A 86 0.41 -23.26 -7.04
CA SER A 86 0.96 -24.49 -7.58
C SER A 86 2.36 -24.71 -7.02
N GLY A 87 2.61 -25.89 -6.45
CA GLY A 87 3.93 -26.28 -5.96
C GLY A 87 4.91 -26.29 -7.13
N ASN A 88 5.97 -25.50 -7.03
CA ASN A 88 7.20 -25.66 -7.79
C ASN A 88 8.36 -25.12 -6.97
#